data_AF-A0A2V7G2P8-F1
#
_entry.id   AF-A0A2V7G2P8-F1
#
_cell.length_a   1.000
_cell.length_b   1.000
_cell.length_c   1.000
_cell.angle_alpha   90.00
_cell.angle_beta   90.00
_cell.angle_gamma   90.00
#
_symmetry.space_group_name_H-M   'P 1'
#
loop_
_entity.id
_entity.type
_entity.pdbx_description
1 polymer ?
#
loop_
_entity_poly.entity_id
_entity_poly.type
_entity_poly.pdbx_seq_one_letter_code
_entity_poly.pdbx_strand_id
1 'polypeptide(L)'
;MTPKPRARQLADEAKFVFQGSVKKVKASTLKGVPKSDRTVVVRVDRVIQAPEALSDHAGRDVTVLLAPGEKVDPGQTLIFYTNGWIFGEGVAVQSIGHETATTPKVAALSNHPDEPVRSLRTREALAQADRADLIVTGRVAAVRLPAAEANARAKGMASGCTSERISEHAPLWQEAVIAVDEVHKGGRARKQVVVRFPSSSDVRWYQAPKFHAGQEGVFLLHKQQAGGARAKAMGAPLTGEQYTALHPGDFQPLDQLPQIRLAAGARAPRRASRSVPLRGARRRRPR
;
A
#
# COMPACT_ATOMS: atom_id res chain seq x y z
N MET A 1 -13.09 -14.37 -8.56
CA MET A 1 -12.75 -13.15 -7.80
C MET A 1 -13.76 -12.12 -8.22
N THR A 2 -14.61 -11.62 -7.33
CA THR A 2 -15.51 -10.52 -7.68
C THR A 2 -14.65 -9.27 -7.83
N PRO A 3 -14.68 -8.58 -8.98
CA PRO A 3 -13.90 -7.36 -9.15
C PRO A 3 -14.35 -6.30 -8.15
N LYS A 4 -13.37 -5.61 -7.55
CA LYS A 4 -13.60 -4.52 -6.58
C LYS A 4 -14.41 -3.41 -7.26
N PRO A 5 -15.40 -2.77 -6.60
CA PRO A 5 -16.15 -1.66 -7.19
C PRO A 5 -15.21 -0.55 -7.67
N ARG A 6 -15.51 0.07 -8.81
CA ARG A 6 -14.65 1.10 -9.45
C ARG A 6 -14.28 2.24 -8.49
N ALA A 7 -15.26 2.76 -7.73
CA ALA A 7 -15.04 3.78 -6.71
C ALA A 7 -13.96 3.40 -5.69
N ARG A 8 -13.97 2.13 -5.25
CA ARG A 8 -12.99 1.63 -4.29
C ARG A 8 -11.61 1.45 -4.93
N GLN A 9 -11.54 1.06 -6.21
CA GLN A 9 -10.26 1.01 -6.96
C GLN A 9 -9.64 2.40 -7.10
N LEU A 10 -10.43 3.38 -7.55
CA LEU A 10 -9.99 4.78 -7.68
C LEU A 10 -9.53 5.37 -6.34
N ALA A 11 -10.25 5.09 -5.26
CA ALA A 11 -9.88 5.52 -3.92
C ALA A 11 -8.54 4.94 -3.42
N ASP A 12 -8.18 3.72 -3.84
CA ASP A 12 -6.92 3.10 -3.43
C ASP A 12 -5.72 3.67 -4.21
N GLU A 13 -5.97 4.23 -5.41
CA GLU A 13 -4.95 4.84 -6.27
C GLU A 13 -4.79 6.35 -6.02
N ALA A 14 -5.87 7.05 -5.66
CA ALA A 14 -5.86 8.47 -5.38
C ALA A 14 -5.17 8.78 -4.04
N LYS A 15 -4.37 9.84 -3.99
CA LYS A 15 -3.80 10.37 -2.74
C LYS A 15 -4.66 11.46 -2.12
N PHE A 16 -5.48 12.13 -2.92
CA PHE A 16 -6.39 13.17 -2.46
C PHE A 16 -7.80 12.92 -2.99
N VAL A 17 -8.73 12.63 -2.09
CA VAL A 17 -10.14 12.38 -2.39
C VAL A 17 -10.98 13.36 -1.61
N PHE A 18 -11.86 14.06 -2.31
CA PHE A 18 -12.71 15.06 -1.72
C PHE A 18 -14.07 15.11 -2.41
N GLN A 19 -15.08 15.48 -1.65
CA GLN A 19 -16.34 15.97 -2.19
C GLN A 19 -16.15 17.44 -2.58
N GLY A 20 -16.54 17.81 -3.78
CA GLY A 20 -16.45 19.19 -4.23
C GLY A 20 -17.52 19.58 -5.24
N SER A 21 -17.77 20.89 -5.28
CA SER A 21 -18.75 21.52 -6.15
C SER A 21 -18.05 22.25 -7.28
N VAL A 22 -18.38 21.90 -8.52
CA VAL A 22 -17.79 22.50 -9.72
C VAL A 22 -18.25 23.96 -9.84
N LYS A 23 -17.31 24.90 -9.79
CA LYS A 23 -17.58 26.33 -9.90
C LYS A 23 -17.50 26.82 -11.34
N LYS A 24 -16.43 26.44 -12.05
CA LYS A 24 -16.17 26.89 -13.42
C LYS A 24 -15.53 25.78 -14.22
N VAL A 25 -15.96 25.61 -15.46
CA VAL A 25 -15.26 24.80 -16.46
C VAL A 25 -14.33 25.68 -17.29
N LYS A 26 -13.33 25.08 -17.93
CA LYS A 26 -12.35 25.78 -18.77
C LYS A 26 -11.60 26.91 -18.03
N ALA A 27 -11.34 26.69 -16.74
CA ALA A 27 -10.81 27.70 -15.83
C ALA A 27 -9.78 27.11 -14.88
N SER A 28 -8.93 27.97 -14.33
CA SER A 28 -7.87 27.63 -13.38
C SER A 28 -7.75 28.74 -12.34
N THR A 29 -7.46 28.36 -11.10
CA THR A 29 -7.08 29.26 -9.98
C THR A 29 -5.60 29.64 -10.02
N LEU A 30 -4.79 28.92 -10.82
CA LEU A 30 -3.34 29.12 -10.92
C LEU A 30 -2.95 29.68 -12.29
N LYS A 31 -2.12 30.73 -12.28
CA LYS A 31 -1.56 31.34 -13.51
C LYS A 31 -0.69 30.36 -14.31
N GLY A 32 0.05 29.49 -13.61
CA GLY A 32 0.94 28.49 -14.22
C GLY A 32 0.24 27.25 -14.80
N VAL A 33 -1.09 27.15 -14.64
CA VAL A 33 -1.86 26.02 -15.19
C VAL A 33 -2.65 26.49 -16.42
N PRO A 34 -2.39 25.93 -17.61
CA PRO A 34 -3.15 26.27 -18.80
C PRO A 34 -4.65 26.03 -18.61
N LYS A 35 -5.45 27.04 -18.97
CA LYS A 35 -6.89 26.89 -19.06
C LYS A 35 -7.20 26.10 -20.32
N SER A 36 -7.87 24.96 -20.16
CA SER A 36 -8.23 24.07 -21.26
C SER A 36 -9.62 23.48 -21.02
N ASP A 37 -10.17 22.78 -22.01
CA ASP A 37 -11.45 22.06 -21.87
C ASP A 37 -11.46 21.01 -20.74
N ARG A 38 -10.28 20.64 -20.22
CA ARG A 38 -10.11 19.68 -19.12
C ARG A 38 -9.75 20.35 -17.80
N THR A 39 -9.60 21.66 -17.76
CA THR A 39 -9.19 22.38 -16.54
C THR A 39 -10.42 23.01 -15.91
N VAL A 40 -10.73 22.65 -14.68
CA VAL A 40 -11.92 23.11 -13.97
C VAL A 40 -11.57 23.65 -12.59
N VAL A 41 -12.35 24.60 -12.10
CA VAL A 41 -12.25 25.12 -10.73
C VAL A 41 -13.33 24.45 -9.89
N VAL A 42 -12.91 23.80 -8.82
CA VAL A 42 -13.79 23.07 -7.90
C VAL A 42 -13.61 23.63 -6.49
N ARG A 43 -14.72 23.94 -5.85
CA ARG A 43 -14.77 24.23 -4.42
C ARG A 43 -14.67 22.90 -3.67
N VAL A 44 -13.67 22.73 -2.82
CA VAL A 44 -13.59 21.57 -1.93
C VAL A 44 -14.62 21.77 -0.83
N ASP A 45 -15.65 20.94 -0.79
CA ASP A 45 -16.71 21.01 0.23
C ASP A 45 -16.30 20.20 1.47
N ARG A 46 -15.75 19.01 1.25
CA ARG A 46 -15.28 18.11 2.30
C ARG A 46 -14.08 17.29 1.83
N VAL A 47 -13.05 17.19 2.65
CA VAL A 47 -11.93 16.29 2.42
C VAL A 47 -12.25 14.90 2.99
N ILE A 48 -12.08 13.85 2.18
CA ILE A 48 -12.39 12.46 2.55
C ILE A 48 -11.09 11.70 2.87
N GLN A 49 -10.07 11.83 2.01
CA GLN A 49 -8.72 11.34 2.27
C GLN A 49 -7.71 12.33 1.71
N ALA A 50 -6.62 12.56 2.42
CA ALA A 50 -5.59 13.49 1.98
C ALA A 50 -4.23 13.20 2.61
N PRO A 51 -3.13 13.57 1.94
CA PRO A 51 -1.88 13.78 2.64
C PRO A 51 -2.02 14.95 3.62
N GLU A 52 -1.12 15.04 4.60
CA GLU A 52 -1.11 16.08 5.63
C GLU A 52 -1.13 17.49 5.03
N ALA A 53 -0.33 17.75 4.01
CA ALA A 53 -0.30 19.05 3.33
C ALA A 53 -1.64 19.47 2.70
N LEU A 54 -2.58 18.53 2.49
CA LEU A 54 -3.87 18.77 1.86
C LEU A 54 -5.09 18.55 2.78
N SER A 55 -4.89 18.19 4.05
CA SER A 55 -6.00 17.87 4.97
C SER A 55 -6.94 19.05 5.20
N ASP A 56 -6.39 20.26 5.22
CA ASP A 56 -7.11 21.48 5.62
C ASP A 56 -7.61 22.30 4.43
N HIS A 57 -7.88 21.63 3.30
CA HIS A 57 -8.31 22.27 2.05
C HIS A 57 -9.84 22.39 1.91
N ALA A 58 -10.60 21.93 2.90
CA ALA A 58 -12.04 22.16 2.94
C ALA A 58 -12.35 23.66 2.90
N GLY A 59 -13.33 24.03 2.09
CA GLY A 59 -13.70 25.42 1.87
C GLY A 59 -12.67 26.22 1.07
N ARG A 60 -11.83 25.59 0.24
CA ARG A 60 -10.94 26.28 -0.71
C ARG A 60 -11.23 25.87 -2.15
N ASP A 61 -10.88 26.74 -3.09
CA ASP A 61 -11.00 26.46 -4.50
C ASP A 61 -9.70 25.85 -5.02
N VAL A 62 -9.81 24.72 -5.71
CA VAL A 62 -8.68 24.01 -6.32
C VAL A 62 -8.88 23.92 -7.82
N THR A 63 -7.76 23.85 -8.53
CA THR A 63 -7.78 23.53 -9.97
C THR A 63 -7.71 22.03 -10.15
N VAL A 64 -8.66 21.46 -10.89
CA VAL A 64 -8.67 20.04 -11.24
C VAL A 64 -8.42 19.90 -12.74
N LEU A 65 -7.39 19.14 -13.11
CA LEU A 65 -7.18 18.67 -14.47
C LEU A 65 -7.88 17.32 -14.65
N LEU A 66 -8.93 17.31 -15.47
CA LEU A 66 -9.72 16.13 -15.78
C LEU A 66 -8.94 15.11 -16.62
N ALA A 67 -9.15 13.82 -16.33
CA ALA A 67 -8.63 12.74 -17.17
C ALA A 67 -9.29 12.78 -18.56
N PRO A 68 -8.64 12.21 -19.60
CA PRO A 68 -9.24 12.13 -20.93
C PRO A 68 -10.63 11.47 -20.90
N GLY A 69 -11.62 12.14 -21.51
CA GLY A 69 -13.00 11.65 -21.59
C GLY A 69 -13.89 12.01 -20.40
N GLU A 70 -13.35 12.55 -19.31
CA GLU A 70 -14.15 13.08 -18.21
C GLU A 70 -14.85 14.39 -18.61
N LYS A 71 -16.09 14.56 -18.15
CA LYS A 71 -16.90 15.77 -18.37
C LYS A 71 -17.60 16.12 -17.07
N VAL A 72 -17.68 17.42 -16.78
CA VAL A 72 -18.35 17.93 -15.57
C VAL A 72 -19.12 19.22 -15.88
N ASP A 73 -20.29 19.30 -15.27
CA ASP A 73 -21.24 20.40 -15.19
C ASP A 73 -20.88 21.49 -14.16
N PRO A 74 -20.84 22.82 -14.43
CA PRO A 74 -20.94 23.80 -13.34
C PRO A 74 -22.15 23.51 -12.44
N GLY A 75 -21.97 23.62 -11.13
CA GLY A 75 -23.00 23.32 -10.13
C GLY A 75 -23.10 21.85 -9.70
N GLN A 76 -22.43 20.92 -10.39
CA GLN A 76 -22.40 19.52 -9.95
C GLN A 76 -21.59 19.37 -8.66
N THR A 77 -22.10 18.56 -7.74
CA THR A 77 -21.37 18.08 -6.57
C THR A 77 -20.91 16.64 -6.80
N LEU A 78 -19.59 16.45 -6.84
CA LEU A 78 -18.95 15.19 -7.20
C LEU A 78 -17.95 14.78 -6.14
N ILE A 79 -17.64 13.49 -6.09
CA ILE A 79 -16.47 12.95 -5.39
C ILE A 79 -15.35 12.87 -6.43
N PHE A 80 -14.27 13.60 -6.21
CA PHE A 80 -13.09 13.59 -7.07
C PHE A 80 -12.02 12.68 -6.50
N TYR A 81 -11.48 11.81 -7.35
CA TYR A 81 -10.33 10.97 -7.05
C TYR A 81 -9.12 11.57 -7.73
N THR A 82 -8.16 12.08 -6.96
CA THR A 82 -7.10 12.92 -7.52
C THR A 82 -5.72 12.63 -6.95
N ASN A 83 -4.70 13.05 -7.71
CA ASN A 83 -3.31 13.08 -7.29
C ASN A 83 -2.75 14.50 -7.42
N GLY A 84 -1.78 14.83 -6.57
CA GLY A 84 -1.13 16.15 -6.60
C GLY A 84 -0.44 16.40 -7.94
N TRP A 85 -0.54 17.62 -8.45
CA TRP A 85 0.12 18.01 -9.69
C TRP A 85 1.02 19.23 -9.50
N ILE A 86 0.45 20.36 -9.07
CA ILE A 86 1.20 21.61 -8.85
C ILE A 86 0.78 22.20 -7.51
N PHE A 87 1.79 22.59 -6.72
CA PHE A 87 1.65 23.25 -5.42
C PHE A 87 2.36 24.61 -5.47
N GLY A 88 1.73 25.65 -4.95
CA GLY A 88 2.26 27.02 -4.92
C GLY A 88 1.31 27.95 -4.16
N GLU A 89 0.97 29.11 -4.76
CA GLU A 89 -0.05 30.03 -4.21
C GLU A 89 -1.45 29.40 -4.09
N GLY A 90 -1.65 28.26 -4.74
CA GLY A 90 -2.83 27.42 -4.65
C GLY A 90 -2.50 25.99 -5.03
N VAL A 91 -3.52 25.15 -5.16
CA VAL A 91 -3.35 23.71 -5.45
C VAL A 91 -4.00 23.36 -6.77
N ALA A 92 -3.25 22.64 -7.61
CA ALA A 92 -3.76 21.91 -8.75
C ALA A 92 -3.56 20.41 -8.60
N VAL A 93 -4.60 19.66 -8.95
CA VAL A 93 -4.63 18.20 -8.86
C VAL A 93 -5.06 17.59 -10.19
N GLN A 94 -4.62 16.37 -10.43
CA GLN A 94 -5.01 15.57 -11.59
C GLN A 94 -6.09 14.58 -11.17
N SER A 95 -7.24 14.62 -11.84
CA SER A 95 -8.30 13.63 -11.69
C SER A 95 -7.88 12.32 -12.33
N ILE A 96 -8.15 11.21 -11.62
CA ILE A 96 -8.10 9.85 -12.16
C ILE A 96 -9.52 9.26 -12.29
N GLY A 97 -10.54 10.02 -11.91
CA GLY A 97 -11.92 9.61 -11.90
C GLY A 97 -12.77 10.54 -11.02
N HIS A 98 -14.08 10.56 -11.28
CA HIS A 98 -15.06 11.16 -10.39
C HIS A 98 -16.38 10.40 -10.43
N GLU A 99 -17.24 10.67 -9.46
CA GLU A 99 -18.62 10.20 -9.46
C GLU A 99 -19.55 11.17 -8.74
N THR A 100 -20.86 11.07 -8.98
CA THR A 100 -21.86 11.87 -8.25
C THR A 100 -21.78 11.65 -6.76
N ALA A 101 -21.67 12.73 -6.00
CA ALA A 101 -21.66 12.69 -4.55
C ALA A 101 -23.07 12.40 -4.02
N THR A 102 -23.19 11.35 -3.21
CA THR A 102 -24.37 11.08 -2.39
C THR A 102 -23.91 10.77 -0.98
N THR A 103 -24.75 11.04 0.04
CA THR A 103 -24.42 10.75 1.44
C THR A 103 -23.91 9.32 1.65
N PRO A 104 -24.55 8.27 1.08
CA PRO A 104 -24.05 6.90 1.22
C PRO A 104 -22.66 6.68 0.59
N LYS A 105 -22.39 7.29 -0.57
CA LYS A 105 -21.11 7.14 -1.27
C LYS A 105 -19.97 7.81 -0.53
N VAL A 106 -20.19 9.02 -0.01
CA VAL A 106 -19.20 9.72 0.81
C VAL A 106 -18.90 8.92 2.08
N ALA A 107 -19.93 8.45 2.78
CA ALA A 107 -19.78 7.63 3.98
C ALA A 107 -19.01 6.32 3.71
N ALA A 108 -19.25 5.67 2.56
CA ALA A 108 -18.55 4.43 2.19
C ALA A 108 -17.05 4.61 1.91
N LEU A 109 -16.61 5.85 1.63
CA LEU A 109 -15.20 6.15 1.35
C LEU A 109 -14.42 6.60 2.59
N SER A 110 -15.10 7.26 3.52
CA SER A 110 -14.55 7.78 4.78
C SER A 110 -14.33 6.67 5.81
N ASN A 111 -13.11 6.12 5.91
CA ASN A 111 -12.76 5.19 7.00
C ASN A 111 -12.73 5.91 8.36
N HIS A 112 -12.24 7.16 8.35
CA HIS A 112 -12.17 8.07 9.49
C HIS A 112 -12.74 9.43 9.04
N PRO A 113 -14.05 9.68 9.22
CA PRO A 113 -14.77 10.81 8.61
C PRO A 113 -14.23 12.20 8.94
N ASP A 114 -13.56 12.34 10.08
CA ASP A 114 -13.04 13.61 10.59
C ASP A 114 -11.50 13.67 10.59
N GLU A 115 -10.83 12.60 10.14
CA GLU A 115 -9.37 12.51 10.08
C GLU A 115 -8.93 12.04 8.68
N PRO A 116 -8.88 12.95 7.67
CA PRO A 116 -8.57 12.57 6.30
C PRO A 116 -7.19 11.94 6.10
N VAL A 117 -6.21 12.37 6.91
CA VAL A 117 -4.85 11.80 6.90
C VAL A 117 -4.87 10.36 7.38
N ARG A 118 -5.61 10.07 8.47
CA ARG A 118 -5.78 8.71 8.96
C ARG A 118 -6.57 7.86 7.98
N SER A 119 -7.60 8.42 7.34
CA SER A 119 -8.34 7.75 6.27
C SER A 119 -7.42 7.28 5.14
N LEU A 120 -6.50 8.15 4.66
CA LEU A 120 -5.51 7.79 3.64
C LEU A 120 -4.57 6.68 4.14
N ARG A 121 -3.98 6.82 5.34
CA ARG A 121 -3.08 5.80 5.90
C ARG A 121 -3.76 4.44 6.03
N THR A 122 -4.98 4.41 6.57
CA THR A 122 -5.79 3.19 6.65
C THR A 122 -6.06 2.62 5.25
N ARG A 123 -6.40 3.44 4.25
CA ARG A 123 -6.60 2.96 2.87
C ARG A 123 -5.36 2.29 2.30
N GLU A 124 -4.20 2.93 2.45
CA GLU A 124 -2.93 2.40 1.98
C GLU A 124 -2.59 1.08 2.69
N ALA A 125 -2.81 1.01 4.01
CA ALA A 125 -2.63 -0.21 4.79
C ALA A 125 -3.52 -1.35 4.29
N LEU A 126 -4.80 -1.08 4.01
CA LEU A 126 -5.74 -2.09 3.50
C LEU A 126 -5.36 -2.54 2.07
N ALA A 127 -5.00 -1.62 1.19
CA ALA A 127 -4.54 -1.95 -0.16
C ALA A 127 -3.25 -2.77 -0.13
N GLN A 128 -2.37 -2.51 0.83
CA GLN A 128 -1.15 -3.28 1.03
C GLN A 128 -1.45 -4.67 1.63
N ALA A 129 -2.40 -4.75 2.56
CA ALA A 129 -2.85 -6.00 3.15
C ALA A 129 -3.46 -6.93 2.09
N ASP A 130 -4.18 -6.38 1.11
CA ASP A 130 -4.73 -7.13 -0.03
C ASP A 130 -3.60 -7.81 -0.84
N ARG A 131 -2.48 -7.11 -1.04
CA ARG A 131 -1.31 -7.57 -1.82
C ARG A 131 -0.36 -8.48 -1.05
N ALA A 132 -0.33 -8.39 0.28
CA ALA A 132 0.59 -9.16 1.11
C ALA A 132 0.38 -10.68 0.98
N ASP A 133 1.47 -11.44 0.93
CA ASP A 133 1.45 -12.91 0.90
C ASP A 133 1.34 -13.52 2.30
N LEU A 134 1.82 -12.79 3.30
CA LEU A 134 1.83 -13.18 4.70
C LEU A 134 1.56 -11.93 5.56
N ILE A 135 0.61 -12.01 6.50
CA ILE A 135 0.36 -10.96 7.50
C ILE A 135 0.53 -11.58 8.88
N VAL A 136 1.40 -11.00 9.71
CA VAL A 136 1.69 -11.47 11.06
C VAL A 136 1.70 -10.31 12.05
N THR A 137 1.36 -10.59 13.31
CA THR A 137 1.74 -9.74 14.44
C THR A 137 2.92 -10.35 15.15
N GLY A 138 3.78 -9.51 15.72
CA GLY A 138 4.97 -9.98 16.41
C GLY A 138 5.88 -8.87 16.89
N ARG A 139 7.05 -9.30 17.35
CA ARG A 139 8.16 -8.44 17.78
C ARG A 139 9.42 -8.74 16.97
N VAL A 140 10.16 -7.73 16.56
CA VAL A 140 11.50 -7.90 15.97
C VAL A 140 12.47 -8.37 17.06
N ALA A 141 12.89 -9.63 17.00
CA ALA A 141 13.82 -10.23 17.95
C ALA A 141 15.27 -9.78 17.69
N ALA A 142 15.65 -9.63 16.42
CA ALA A 142 16.99 -9.20 16.02
C ALA A 142 17.00 -8.58 14.63
N VAL A 143 17.99 -7.72 14.38
CA VAL A 143 18.32 -7.19 13.05
C VAL A 143 19.76 -7.54 12.74
N ARG A 144 20.03 -8.09 11.57
CA ARG A 144 21.35 -8.57 11.16
C ARG A 144 21.62 -8.31 9.67
N LEU A 145 22.88 -8.40 9.29
CA LEU A 145 23.26 -8.42 7.87
C LEU A 145 22.85 -9.74 7.21
N PRO A 146 22.47 -9.73 5.92
CA PRO A 146 22.34 -10.94 5.14
C PRO A 146 23.61 -11.78 5.20
N ALA A 147 23.49 -13.10 5.32
CA ALA A 147 24.63 -14.00 5.51
C ALA A 147 25.71 -13.86 4.42
N ALA A 148 25.31 -13.62 3.16
CA ALA A 148 26.24 -13.40 2.06
C ALA A 148 27.10 -12.13 2.25
N GLU A 149 26.48 -11.03 2.70
CA GLU A 149 27.17 -9.76 2.96
C GLU A 149 28.04 -9.83 4.22
N ALA A 150 27.56 -10.50 5.28
CA ALA A 150 28.35 -10.76 6.48
C ALA A 150 29.62 -11.58 6.16
N ASN A 151 29.48 -12.62 5.33
CA ASN A 151 30.59 -13.46 4.89
C ASN A 151 31.56 -12.70 3.97
N ALA A 152 31.08 -11.86 3.08
CA ALA A 152 31.92 -11.02 2.23
C ALA A 152 32.75 -10.03 3.06
N ARG A 153 32.13 -9.35 4.04
CA ARG A 153 32.82 -8.45 4.97
C ARG A 153 33.87 -9.17 5.81
N ALA A 154 33.54 -10.35 6.35
CA ALA A 154 34.49 -11.16 7.11
C ALA A 154 35.72 -11.57 6.27
N LYS A 155 35.51 -11.94 4.99
CA LYS A 155 36.60 -12.25 4.05
C LYS A 155 37.43 -11.02 3.67
N GLY A 156 36.81 -9.89 3.39
CA GLY A 156 37.53 -8.65 3.07
C GLY A 156 38.43 -8.18 4.23
N MET A 157 37.94 -8.32 5.47
CA MET A 157 38.68 -7.99 6.68
C MET A 157 39.84 -8.97 6.95
N ALA A 158 39.67 -10.25 6.61
CA ALA A 158 40.74 -11.24 6.66
C ALA A 158 41.81 -11.04 5.55
N SER A 159 41.43 -10.46 4.40
CA SER A 159 42.32 -10.25 3.25
C SER A 159 42.92 -8.84 3.16
N GLY A 160 42.63 -7.93 4.09
CA GLY A 160 43.18 -6.56 4.12
C GLY A 160 42.72 -5.62 3.00
N CYS A 161 41.82 -6.04 2.12
CA CYS A 161 41.28 -5.23 1.03
C CYS A 161 39.92 -4.62 1.44
N THR A 162 39.89 -3.34 1.81
CA THR A 162 38.67 -2.60 2.17
C THR A 162 38.14 -1.69 1.05
N SER A 163 38.42 -2.01 -0.23
CA SER A 163 37.96 -1.16 -1.35
C SER A 163 36.85 -1.83 -2.16
N GLU A 164 35.65 -1.91 -1.60
CA GLU A 164 34.46 -1.92 -2.46
C GLU A 164 33.96 -0.48 -2.56
N ARG A 165 33.91 0.02 -3.79
CA ARG A 165 33.42 1.34 -4.15
C ARG A 165 31.96 1.42 -3.68
N ILE A 166 31.73 1.99 -2.50
CA ILE A 166 30.40 2.06 -1.87
C ILE A 166 29.56 2.95 -2.79
N SER A 167 28.68 2.34 -3.57
CA SER A 167 27.71 3.11 -4.34
C SER A 167 26.75 3.75 -3.34
N GLU A 168 26.65 5.07 -3.39
CA GLU A 168 25.73 5.88 -2.59
C GLU A 168 24.25 5.45 -2.72
N HIS A 169 23.92 4.77 -3.84
CA HIS A 169 22.58 4.28 -4.14
C HIS A 169 22.33 2.82 -3.70
N ALA A 170 23.28 2.18 -3.01
CA ALA A 170 23.12 0.80 -2.57
C ALA A 170 22.02 0.69 -1.48
N PRO A 171 21.10 -0.28 -1.58
CA PRO A 171 19.98 -0.45 -0.63
C PRO A 171 20.39 -0.78 0.82
N LEU A 172 21.67 -1.14 1.06
CA LEU A 172 22.19 -1.62 2.35
C LEU A 172 21.21 -2.61 3.00
N TRP A 173 21.11 -3.82 2.43
CA TRP A 173 20.11 -4.80 2.87
C TRP A 173 20.34 -5.27 4.30
N GLN A 174 19.25 -5.44 5.04
CA GLN A 174 19.23 -6.01 6.37
C GLN A 174 18.14 -7.09 6.47
N GLU A 175 18.32 -7.99 7.43
CA GLU A 175 17.37 -9.03 7.80
C GLU A 175 16.84 -8.76 9.20
N ALA A 176 15.52 -8.59 9.32
CA ALA A 176 14.82 -8.61 10.60
C ALA A 176 14.30 -10.02 10.88
N VAL A 177 14.58 -10.53 12.07
CA VAL A 177 14.01 -11.78 12.59
C VAL A 177 12.81 -11.40 13.45
N ILE A 178 11.61 -11.70 12.98
CA ILE A 178 10.36 -11.41 13.69
C ILE A 178 9.95 -12.65 14.47
N ALA A 179 9.85 -12.54 15.79
CA ALA A 179 9.14 -13.49 16.63
C ALA A 179 7.64 -13.26 16.42
N VAL A 180 6.96 -14.30 15.91
CA VAL A 180 5.56 -14.20 15.50
C VAL A 180 4.65 -14.61 16.65
N ASP A 181 3.71 -13.73 16.99
CA ASP A 181 2.66 -13.99 17.97
C ASP A 181 1.46 -14.66 17.28
N GLU A 182 1.02 -14.09 16.14
CA GLU A 182 -0.14 -14.59 15.41
C GLU A 182 -0.01 -14.37 13.90
N VAL A 183 -0.62 -15.26 13.12
CA VAL A 183 -0.69 -15.18 11.66
C VAL A 183 -2.12 -14.84 11.24
N HIS A 184 -2.30 -13.72 10.53
CA HIS A 184 -3.60 -13.20 10.10
C HIS A 184 -3.92 -13.50 8.62
N LYS A 185 -2.88 -13.75 7.80
CA LYS A 185 -3.00 -14.13 6.39
C LYS A 185 -1.79 -14.93 5.96
N GLY A 186 -1.96 -15.93 5.09
CA GLY A 186 -0.86 -16.77 4.59
C GLY A 186 -0.88 -18.18 5.16
N GLY A 187 0.15 -18.99 4.84
CA GLY A 187 0.26 -20.38 5.28
C GLY A 187 0.47 -20.57 6.80
N ARG A 188 0.67 -21.83 7.23
CA ARG A 188 0.68 -22.27 8.65
C ARG A 188 1.47 -21.37 9.61
N ALA A 189 1.04 -21.39 10.87
CA ALA A 189 1.71 -20.79 12.02
C ALA A 189 3.22 -21.04 12.00
N ARG A 190 3.98 -19.96 12.13
CA ARG A 190 5.45 -19.95 12.22
C ARG A 190 5.81 -19.33 13.56
N LYS A 191 6.86 -19.82 14.21
CA LYS A 191 7.40 -19.17 15.42
C LYS A 191 8.19 -17.91 15.06
N GLN A 192 8.85 -17.91 13.90
CA GLN A 192 9.66 -16.80 13.43
C GLN A 192 9.56 -16.63 11.91
N VAL A 193 9.76 -15.40 11.45
CA VAL A 193 9.87 -15.04 10.04
C VAL A 193 11.06 -14.12 9.83
N VAL A 194 11.87 -14.40 8.80
CA VAL A 194 12.96 -13.51 8.39
C VAL A 194 12.46 -12.62 7.26
N VAL A 195 12.65 -11.31 7.41
CA VAL A 195 12.20 -10.29 6.46
C VAL A 195 13.39 -9.45 6.03
N ARG A 196 13.51 -9.25 4.72
CA ARG A 196 14.51 -8.34 4.14
C ARG A 196 13.95 -6.94 3.93
N PHE A 197 14.73 -5.95 4.32
CA PHE A 197 14.40 -4.54 4.15
C PHE A 197 15.67 -3.73 3.85
N PRO A 198 15.57 -2.63 3.09
CA PRO A 198 16.70 -1.75 2.85
C PRO A 198 16.91 -0.82 4.06
N SER A 199 18.13 -0.71 4.55
CA SER A 199 18.50 0.26 5.60
C SER A 199 19.00 1.60 5.04
N SER A 200 19.20 1.68 3.71
CA SER A 200 19.63 2.89 3.02
C SER A 200 18.65 4.07 3.16
N SER A 201 19.21 5.27 3.24
CA SER A 201 18.49 6.55 3.25
C SER A 201 18.29 7.16 1.85
N ASP A 202 18.72 6.47 0.79
CA ASP A 202 18.50 6.90 -0.59
C ASP A 202 17.01 7.18 -0.89
N VAL A 203 16.71 8.13 -1.79
CA VAL A 203 15.35 8.53 -2.17
C VAL A 203 14.48 7.35 -2.61
N ARG A 204 15.08 6.28 -3.13
CA ARG A 204 14.36 5.06 -3.50
C ARG A 204 13.91 4.22 -2.30
N TRP A 205 14.62 4.31 -1.17
CA TRP A 205 14.47 3.42 -0.01
C TRP A 205 14.03 4.12 1.28
N TYR A 206 14.08 5.46 1.33
CA TYR A 206 13.87 6.20 2.59
C TYR A 206 12.50 5.93 3.24
N GLN A 207 11.46 5.67 2.44
CA GLN A 207 10.12 5.36 2.96
C GLN A 207 9.92 3.90 3.35
N ALA A 208 10.83 2.99 2.99
CA ALA A 208 10.71 1.60 3.40
C ALA A 208 10.92 1.47 4.92
N PRO A 209 10.19 0.58 5.61
CA PRO A 209 10.35 0.36 7.04
C PRO A 209 11.80 0.07 7.41
N LYS A 210 12.28 0.73 8.47
CA LYS A 210 13.61 0.55 9.04
C LYS A 210 13.46 -0.15 10.37
N PHE A 211 13.49 -1.48 10.35
CA PHE A 211 13.21 -2.25 11.55
C PHE A 211 14.36 -2.16 12.57
N HIS A 212 13.99 -2.21 13.85
CA HIS A 212 14.94 -2.31 14.96
C HIS A 212 14.49 -3.37 15.95
N ALA A 213 15.45 -3.93 16.72
CA ALA A 213 15.13 -4.91 17.75
C ALA A 213 14.13 -4.32 18.78
N GLY A 214 13.22 -5.18 19.25
CA GLY A 214 12.15 -4.81 20.18
C GLY A 214 10.92 -4.17 19.52
N GLN A 215 10.96 -3.82 18.24
CA GLN A 215 9.81 -3.21 17.55
C GLN A 215 8.63 -4.17 17.43
N GLU A 216 7.44 -3.72 17.79
CA GLU A 216 6.20 -4.50 17.73
C GLU A 216 5.21 -3.89 16.74
N GLY A 217 4.44 -4.74 16.06
CA GLY A 217 3.41 -4.28 15.13
C GLY A 217 2.82 -5.38 14.26
N VAL A 218 2.11 -4.94 13.23
CA VAL A 218 1.59 -5.80 12.16
C VAL A 218 2.53 -5.69 10.96
N PHE A 219 2.98 -6.83 10.46
CA PHE A 219 3.90 -6.94 9.34
C PHE A 219 3.19 -7.51 8.12
N LEU A 220 3.15 -6.74 7.03
CA LEU A 220 2.52 -7.10 5.76
C LEU A 220 3.64 -7.46 4.78
N LEU A 221 3.85 -8.76 4.62
CA LEU A 221 5.05 -9.31 4.00
C LEU A 221 4.78 -9.82 2.59
N HIS A 222 5.72 -9.55 1.68
CA HIS A 222 5.63 -9.92 0.26
C HIS A 222 6.71 -10.92 -0.07
N LYS A 223 6.36 -11.99 -0.76
CA LYS A 223 7.30 -12.98 -1.27
C LYS A 223 8.01 -12.42 -2.49
N GLN A 224 9.33 -12.54 -2.48
CA GLN A 224 10.18 -12.24 -3.62
C GLN A 224 11.02 -13.47 -3.96
N GLN A 225 11.11 -13.75 -5.25
CA GLN A 225 11.95 -14.83 -5.77
C GLN A 225 13.28 -14.27 -6.24
N ALA A 226 14.37 -14.98 -5.95
CA ALA A 226 15.67 -14.74 -6.55
C ALA A 226 15.59 -14.68 -8.08
N GLY A 227 16.26 -13.69 -8.69
CA GLY A 227 16.28 -13.51 -10.15
C GLY A 227 14.97 -13.00 -10.78
N GLY A 228 13.91 -12.80 -10.00
CA GLY A 228 12.67 -12.20 -10.47
C GLY A 228 12.85 -10.74 -10.89
N ALA A 229 12.00 -10.23 -11.78
CA ALA A 229 12.08 -8.85 -12.29
C ALA A 229 12.11 -7.81 -11.16
N ARG A 230 11.31 -8.00 -10.11
CA ARG A 230 11.28 -7.12 -8.95
C ARG A 230 12.56 -7.23 -8.11
N ALA A 231 13.06 -8.43 -7.83
CA ALA A 231 14.33 -8.61 -7.11
C ALA A 231 15.52 -7.96 -7.86
N LYS A 232 15.56 -8.11 -9.20
CA LYS A 232 16.57 -7.47 -10.08
C LYS A 232 16.46 -5.95 -10.05
N ALA A 233 15.26 -5.40 -10.23
CA ALA A 233 15.03 -3.96 -10.19
C ALA A 233 15.45 -3.34 -8.85
N MET A 234 15.34 -4.10 -7.76
CA MET A 234 15.66 -3.70 -6.40
C MET A 234 17.14 -3.86 -6.02
N GLY A 235 17.96 -4.48 -6.88
CA GLY A 235 19.33 -4.85 -6.53
C GLY A 235 19.40 -5.76 -5.30
N ALA A 236 18.38 -6.60 -5.08
CA ALA A 236 18.27 -7.45 -3.91
C ALA A 236 19.02 -8.77 -4.14
N PRO A 237 20.07 -9.11 -3.37
CA PRO A 237 20.78 -10.37 -3.50
C PRO A 237 20.00 -11.49 -2.79
N LEU A 238 18.76 -11.75 -3.23
CA LEU A 238 17.89 -12.76 -2.64
C LEU A 238 18.39 -14.17 -2.95
N THR A 239 18.28 -15.07 -1.97
CA THR A 239 18.56 -16.50 -2.14
C THR A 239 17.25 -17.28 -1.98
N GLY A 240 16.72 -17.80 -3.08
CA GLY A 240 15.43 -18.51 -3.11
C GLY A 240 14.22 -17.57 -2.92
N GLU A 241 13.16 -18.10 -2.28
CA GLU A 241 11.95 -17.35 -1.90
C GLU A 241 12.16 -16.69 -0.53
N GLN A 242 12.09 -15.37 -0.47
CA GLN A 242 12.29 -14.59 0.76
C GLN A 242 11.17 -13.56 0.93
N TYR A 243 10.85 -13.22 2.19
CA TYR A 243 9.92 -12.13 2.47
C TYR A 243 10.64 -10.79 2.49
N THR A 244 9.99 -9.77 1.95
CA THR A 244 10.49 -8.39 1.94
C THR A 244 9.47 -7.41 2.49
N ALA A 245 9.96 -6.32 3.09
CA ALA A 245 9.20 -5.12 3.44
C ALA A 245 9.86 -3.90 2.80
N LEU A 246 9.19 -3.32 1.81
CA LEU A 246 9.76 -2.32 0.88
C LEU A 246 8.87 -1.08 0.76
N HIS A 247 7.59 -1.21 1.09
CA HIS A 247 6.62 -0.13 1.07
C HIS A 247 6.42 0.39 2.49
N PRO A 248 6.24 1.71 2.73
CA PRO A 248 5.98 2.25 4.07
C PRO A 248 4.82 1.54 4.78
N GLY A 249 3.79 1.16 4.01
CA GLY A 249 2.64 0.41 4.51
C GLY A 249 2.90 -1.06 4.87
N ASP A 250 4.11 -1.60 4.67
CA ASP A 250 4.45 -2.99 5.04
C ASP A 250 4.59 -3.20 6.55
N PHE A 251 4.63 -2.11 7.31
CA PHE A 251 4.55 -2.12 8.76
C PHE A 251 3.39 -1.24 9.21
N GLN A 252 2.56 -1.75 10.10
CA GLN A 252 1.42 -1.03 10.67
C GLN A 252 1.44 -1.12 12.19
N PRO A 253 1.03 -0.08 12.92
CA PRO A 253 0.86 -0.18 14.36
C PRO A 253 -0.27 -1.17 14.72
N LEU A 254 -0.24 -1.70 15.95
CA LEU A 254 -1.17 -2.74 16.40
C LEU A 254 -2.64 -2.30 16.41
N ASP A 255 -2.91 -1.00 16.56
CA ASP A 255 -4.26 -0.44 16.53
C ASP A 255 -4.96 -0.59 15.16
N GLN A 256 -4.19 -0.75 14.08
CA GLN A 256 -4.71 -1.01 12.72
C GLN A 256 -5.13 -2.47 12.52
N LEU A 257 -4.75 -3.39 13.43
CA LEU A 257 -4.97 -4.82 13.26
C LEU A 257 -6.44 -5.21 12.99
N PRO A 258 -7.46 -4.66 13.70
CA PRO A 258 -8.85 -5.01 13.43
C PRO A 258 -9.28 -4.74 11.99
N GLN A 259 -8.86 -3.58 11.44
CA GLN A 259 -9.18 -3.18 10.07
C GLN A 259 -8.45 -4.07 9.05
N ILE A 260 -7.17 -4.38 9.30
CA ILE A 260 -6.37 -5.27 8.46
C ILE A 260 -6.94 -6.69 8.43
N ARG A 261 -7.41 -7.21 9.58
CA ARG A 261 -8.06 -8.52 9.68
C ARG A 261 -9.34 -8.60 8.87
N LEU A 262 -10.15 -7.55 8.87
CA LEU A 262 -11.37 -7.50 8.04
C LEU A 262 -11.03 -7.57 6.55
N ALA A 263 -9.99 -6.87 6.09
CA ALA A 263 -9.53 -6.95 4.70
C ALA A 263 -8.95 -8.33 4.37
N ALA A 264 -8.13 -8.90 5.25
CA ALA A 264 -7.52 -10.21 5.05
C ALA A 264 -8.54 -11.37 5.06
N GLY A 265 -9.51 -11.31 5.98
CA GLY A 265 -10.54 -12.33 6.21
C GLY A 265 -11.67 -12.34 5.18
N ALA A 266 -11.88 -11.25 4.43
CA ALA A 266 -12.82 -11.23 3.30
C ALA A 266 -12.47 -12.23 2.18
N ARG A 267 -11.26 -12.81 2.23
CA ARG A 267 -10.84 -13.92 1.38
C ARG A 267 -10.96 -15.23 2.17
N ALA A 268 -12.18 -15.80 2.21
CA ALA A 268 -12.43 -17.10 2.81
C ALA A 268 -11.41 -18.16 2.30
N PRO A 269 -10.91 -19.07 3.17
CA PRO A 269 -10.04 -20.14 2.73
C PRO A 269 -10.79 -21.01 1.71
N ARG A 270 -10.15 -21.31 0.57
CA ARG A 270 -10.62 -22.37 -0.33
C ARG A 270 -10.70 -23.65 0.51
N ARG A 271 -11.91 -24.02 0.92
CA ARG A 271 -12.18 -25.30 1.55
C ARG A 271 -11.76 -26.35 0.53
N ALA A 272 -10.64 -27.04 0.80
CA ALA A 272 -10.25 -28.18 0.02
C ALA A 272 -11.45 -29.13 -0.01
N SER A 273 -11.95 -29.40 -1.21
CA SER A 273 -12.96 -30.41 -1.46
C SER A 273 -12.44 -31.72 -0.89
N ARG A 274 -12.94 -32.12 0.28
CA ARG A 274 -12.80 -33.47 0.79
C ARG A 274 -13.55 -34.36 -0.21
N SER A 275 -12.80 -35.02 -1.09
CA SER A 275 -13.28 -36.20 -1.79
C SER A 275 -13.65 -37.22 -0.71
N VAL A 276 -14.96 -37.48 -0.59
CA VAL A 276 -15.48 -38.58 0.20
C VAL A 276 -15.15 -39.86 -0.56
N PRO A 277 -14.41 -40.82 0.02
CA PRO A 277 -14.24 -42.12 -0.62
C PRO A 277 -15.54 -42.90 -0.48
N LEU A 278 -16.14 -43.29 -1.61
CA LEU A 278 -17.27 -44.22 -1.65
C LEU A 278 -16.77 -45.59 -1.15
N ARG A 279 -17.09 -45.90 0.11
CA ARG A 279 -16.89 -47.20 0.74
C ARG A 279 -17.92 -48.17 0.16
N GLY A 280 -17.44 -49.32 -0.31
CA GLY A 280 -18.20 -50.30 -1.07
C GLY A 280 -19.41 -50.90 -0.35
N ALA A 281 -20.40 -51.29 -1.15
CA ALA A 281 -21.50 -52.14 -0.74
C ALA A 281 -21.40 -53.51 -1.45
N ARG A 282 -21.02 -54.54 -0.67
CA ARG A 282 -21.27 -55.94 -0.99
C ARG A 282 -22.78 -56.20 -0.97
N ARG A 283 -23.34 -56.85 -2.00
CA ARG A 283 -24.55 -57.70 -1.93
C ARG A 283 -24.38 -58.84 -2.95
N ARG A 284 -24.00 -60.05 -2.49
CA ARG A 284 -24.87 -61.23 -2.20
C ARG A 284 -25.61 -61.77 -3.44
N ARG A 285 -25.15 -62.93 -3.95
CA ARG A 285 -25.98 -63.94 -4.65
C ARG A 285 -27.00 -64.54 -3.66
N PRO A 286 -28.22 -64.87 -4.10
CA PRO A 286 -28.57 -66.22 -4.58
C PRO A 286 -29.52 -66.14 -5.81
N ARG A 287 -29.87 -67.16 -6.59
CA ARG A 287 -29.87 -68.63 -6.50
C ARG A 287 -29.65 -69.16 -7.92
#